data_AF-A0A0C2GMG0-F1
#
_entry.id   AF-A0A0C2GMG0-F1
#
_cell.length_a   1.000
_cell.length_b   1.000
_cell.length_c   1.000
_cell.angle_alpha   90.00
_cell.angle_beta   90.00
_cell.angle_gamma   90.00
#
_symmetry.space_group_name_H-M   'P 1'
#
loop_
_entity.id
_entity.type
_entity.pdbx_description
1 polymer ?
#
loop_
_entity_poly.entity_id
_entity_poly.type
_entity_poly.pdbx_seq_one_letter_code
_entity_poly.pdbx_strand_id
1 'polypeptide(L)' 'MGIIMSVSSGYLSGLAMMYAPRIVEPSKGRIASMMAGFFLIFGIVSGLAFTIVVSAFIEH' A
#
# COMPACT_ATOMS: atom_id res chain seq x y z
N MET A 1 -6.75 9.62 16.73
CA MET A 1 -6.97 8.52 15.77
C MET A 1 -5.91 8.40 14.69
N GLY A 2 -5.36 9.51 14.16
CA GLY A 2 -4.30 9.44 13.13
C GLY A 2 -3.06 8.63 13.52
N ILE A 3 -2.62 8.67 14.78
CA ILE A 3 -1.45 7.90 15.26
C ILE A 3 -1.67 6.39 15.09
N ILE A 4 -2.84 5.89 15.47
CA ILE A 4 -3.16 4.45 15.39
C ILE A 4 -3.17 4.01 13.93
N MET A 5 -3.74 4.84 13.04
CA MET A 5 -3.79 4.56 11.61
C MET A 5 -2.42 4.64 10.93
N SER A 6 -1.59 5.63 11.27
CA SER A 6 -0.23 5.75 10.73
C SER A 6 0.67 4.61 11.23
N VAL A 7 0.55 4.21 12.49
CA VAL A 7 1.31 3.07 13.05
C VAL A 7 0.84 1.76 12.43
N SER A 8 -0.47 1.51 12.33
CA SER A 8 -0.97 0.26 11.75
C SER A 8 -0.66 0.16 10.26
N SER A 9 -0.90 1.22 9.48
CA SER A 9 -0.60 1.24 8.04
C SER A 9 0.89 1.11 7.77
N GLY A 10 1.75 1.81 8.50
CA GLY A 10 3.20 1.70 8.37
C GLY A 10 3.75 0.32 8.76
N TYR A 11 3.26 -0.24 9.86
CA TYR A 11 3.67 -1.57 10.33
C TYR A 11 3.22 -2.67 9.35
N LEU A 12 1.94 -2.66 8.94
CA LEU A 12 1.40 -3.64 8.00
C LEU A 12 2.05 -3.55 6.62
N SER A 13 2.33 -2.33 6.15
CA SER A 13 3.07 -2.05 4.91
C SER A 13 4.48 -2.64 4.94
N GLY A 14 5.22 -2.42 6.03
CA GLY A 14 6.55 -3.00 6.23
C GLY A 14 6.53 -4.53 6.31
N LEU A 15 5.57 -5.11 7.02
CA LEU A 15 5.38 -6.57 7.06
C LEU A 15 5.07 -7.13 5.67
N ALA A 16 4.17 -6.50 4.91
CA ALA A 16 3.84 -6.94 3.56
C ALA A 16 5.08 -7.00 2.66
N MET A 17 5.95 -5.98 2.67
CA MET A 17 7.18 -5.99 1.89
C MET A 17 8.21 -7.02 2.36
N MET A 18 8.22 -7.36 3.66
CA MET A 18 9.16 -8.31 4.24
C MET A 18 8.74 -9.78 4.06
N TYR A 19 7.42 -10.04 4.06
CA TYR A 19 6.86 -11.37 3.93
C TYR A 19 6.44 -11.73 2.50
N ALA A 20 5.98 -10.78 1.67
CA ALA A 20 5.61 -11.06 0.27
C ALA A 20 6.67 -11.85 -0.53
N PRO A 21 7.98 -11.51 -0.48
CA PRO A 21 8.99 -12.28 -1.20
C PRO A 21 9.33 -13.63 -0.55
N ARG A 22 8.92 -13.87 0.70
CA ARG A 22 9.19 -15.12 1.44
C ARG A 22 8.13 -16.21 1.21
N ILE A 23 6.97 -15.84 0.68
CA ILE A 23 5.86 -16.77 0.41
C ILE A 23 6.00 -17.41 -0.98
N VAL A 24 6.83 -16.83 -1.86
CA VAL A 24 7.13 -17.35 -3.19
C VAL A 24 8.45 -18.09 -3.21
N GLU A 25 8.69 -18.89 -4.24
CA GLU A 25 10.01 -19.52 -4.45
C GLU A 25 11.14 -18.49 -4.48
N PRO A 26 12.33 -18.81 -3.93
CA PRO A 26 13.47 -17.89 -3.87
C PRO A 26 13.87 -17.32 -5.24
N SER A 27 13.69 -18.10 -6.30
CA SER A 27 13.93 -17.67 -7.69
C SER A 27 13.02 -16.52 -8.13
N LYS A 28 11.79 -16.43 -7.60
CA LYS A 28 10.77 -15.44 -7.95
C LYS A 28 10.64 -14.30 -6.93
N GLY A 29 11.35 -14.39 -5.80
CA GLY A 29 11.28 -13.41 -4.71
C GLY A 29 11.48 -11.96 -5.14
N ARG A 30 12.39 -11.69 -6.09
CA ARG A 30 12.64 -10.33 -6.60
C ARG A 30 11.44 -9.74 -7.34
N ILE A 31 10.75 -10.55 -8.15
CA ILE A 31 9.57 -10.08 -8.90
C ILE A 31 8.40 -9.88 -7.93
N ALA A 32 8.24 -10.80 -6.97
CA ALA A 32 7.20 -10.68 -5.94
C ALA A 32 7.38 -9.43 -5.07
N SER A 33 8.61 -9.08 -4.67
CA SER A 33 8.85 -7.84 -3.92
C SER A 33 8.58 -6.59 -4.76
N MET A 34 8.96 -6.60 -6.04
CA MET A 34 8.64 -5.51 -6.97
C MET A 34 7.12 -5.32 -7.14
N MET A 35 6.36 -6.42 -7.24
CA MET A 35 4.89 -6.36 -7.31
C MET A 35 4.28 -5.86 -6.01
N ALA A 36 4.77 -6.32 -4.86
CA ALA A 36 4.31 -5.80 -3.56
C ALA A 36 4.54 -4.29 -3.44
N GLY A 37 5.71 -3.79 -3.87
CA GLY A 37 5.99 -2.36 -3.94
C GLY A 37 5.06 -1.59 -4.87
N PHE A 38 4.76 -2.15 -6.04
CA PHE A 38 3.82 -1.56 -6.99
C PHE A 38 2.42 -1.39 -6.40
N PHE A 39 1.85 -2.44 -5.81
CA PHE A 39 0.51 -2.38 -5.22
C PHE A 39 0.42 -1.39 -4.07
N LEU A 40 1.51 -1.22 -3.32
CA LEU A 40 1.58 -0.29 -2.20
C LEU A 40 1.54 1.16 -2.67
N ILE A 41 2.36 1.51 -3.66
CA ILE A 41 2.35 2.86 -4.26
C ILE A 41 1.02 3.12 -4.97
N PHE A 42 0.52 2.14 -5.73
CA PHE A 42 -0.76 2.25 -6.42
C PHE A 42 -1.91 2.51 -5.45
N GLY A 43 -1.96 1.79 -4.32
CA GLY A 43 -2.93 2.01 -3.26
C GLY A 43 -2.90 3.45 -2.73
N ILE A 44 -1.71 4.01 -2.47
CA ILE A 44 -1.56 5.40 -2.02
C ILE A 44 -2.09 6.38 -3.07
N VAL A 45 -1.69 6.23 -4.32
CA VAL A 45 -2.11 7.12 -5.41
C VAL A 45 -3.63 7.04 -5.64
N SER A 46 -4.19 5.83 -5.63
CA SER A 46 -5.64 5.63 -5.75
C SER A 46 -6.43 6.25 -4.58
N GLY A 47 -5.90 6.17 -3.36
CA GLY A 47 -6.50 6.81 -2.18
C GLY A 47 -6.48 8.33 -2.26
N LEU A 48 -5.39 8.92 -2.76
CA LEU A 48 -5.29 10.35 -3.03
C LEU A 48 -6.30 10.78 -4.11
N ALA A 49 -6.36 10.05 -5.22
CA ALA A 49 -7.33 10.31 -6.28
C ALA A 49 -8.78 10.20 -5.77
N PHE A 50 -9.09 9.20 -4.95
CA PHE A 50 -10.39 9.05 -4.32
C PHE A 50 -10.72 10.23 -3.40
N THR A 51 -9.74 10.74 -2.66
CA THR A 51 -9.92 11.93 -1.81
C THR A 51 -10.31 13.15 -2.64
N ILE A 52 -9.65 13.37 -3.80
CA ILE A 52 -9.97 14.46 -4.72
C ILE A 52 -11.41 14.31 -5.26
N VAL A 53 -11.79 13.09 -5.66
CA VAL A 53 -13.15 12.81 -6.15
C VAL A 53 -14.19 13.09 -5.07
N VAL A 54 -13.98 12.60 -3.84
CA VAL A 54 -14.89 12.85 -2.71
C VAL A 54 -14.99 14.34 -2.40
N SER A 55 -13.87 15.08 -2.39
CA SER A 55 -13.90 16.54 -2.21
C SER A 55 -14.71 17.24 -3.30
N ALA A 56 -14.59 16.82 -4.57
CA ALA A 56 -15.38 17.37 -5.67
C ALA A 56 -16.89 17.07 -5.53
N PHE A 57 -17.27 15.92 -4.96
CA PHE A 57 -18.68 15.59 -4.67
C PHE A 57 -19.26 16.37 -3.48
N ILE A 58 -18.42 16.81 -2.53
CA ILE A 58 -18.85 17.60 -1.36
C ILE A 58 -18.99 19.08 -1.72
N GLU A 59 -18.19 19.58 -2.67
CA GLU A 59 -18.21 20.99 -3.11
C GLU A 59 -19.33 21.28 -4.13
N HIS A 60 -20.03 20.25 -4.61
CA HIS A 60 -21.26 20.33 -5.41
C HIS A 60 -22.52 20.18 -4.54
#